data_AF-A0A6A4WXU1-F1
#
_entry.id   AF-A0A6A4WXU1-F1
#
_cell.length_a   1.000
_cell.length_b   1.000
_cell.length_c   1.000
_cell.angle_alpha   90.00
_cell.angle_beta   90.00
_cell.angle_gamma   90.00
#
_symmetry.space_group_name_H-M   'P 1'
#
loop_
_entity.id
_entity.type
_entity.pdbx_description
1 polymer ?
#
loop_
_entity_poly.entity_id
_entity_poly.type
_entity_poly.pdbx_seq_one_letter_code
_entity_poly.pdbx_strand_id
1 'polypeptide(L)'
;MTETFRRHGIQGTLSLIYIRALFCDYGRERFRRLFIASVLAMFCRSRPAAALLLPLLLSVACADDPVVTQLDLSAEVSRLTHLRLSPGSGQVYVAGVNRIYQLSSTLARLQEVVTGPRQDNPLSCPASGCPADVATEPTDNVNKVLVVDQESRTLLACGSVLQGACTKYDLNNISLPSQDLPEAIAANDANSSTVAFIGPEHYHAWGARRSHLPGQQERGYISRIVRTCVTDANYDSYVEMTLSCGGDNLLQAARVAEPGDDLSQDAGILDGDRVLVAAFSPSQGFTNEPQEQSNVCVFSMKEIEEKFEENIHMCFNGSMQYRNMEYISGPILDGQCPKAGSVARRGSPASDPNLEETDLVSARTTGNIYHFCSEGLKISAVHSLTAEPVLSWDQRVTSVAVTSTGRHTVALLGTQQGTLKKVLVSSMRSARQYAELPVDPGSPVLADMQVDLPGEHVYVPTTQKVTLLRLQTCEQYTNCTECLQTGDPYCGWCSLEKRCTVRSECGKADSSSPRWLSIDAGQQCIDMERIEPQHIAIDQQAQVSSVVP
;
A
#
# COMPACT_ATOMS: atom_id res chain seq x y z
N MET A 1 33.34 -24.69 -22.48
CA MET A 1 33.91 -25.44 -21.33
C MET A 1 33.60 -26.93 -21.46
N THR A 2 34.03 -27.55 -22.56
CA THR A 2 33.59 -28.91 -22.96
C THR A 2 34.77 -29.80 -23.36
N GLU A 3 35.96 -29.52 -22.84
CA GLU A 3 37.15 -30.33 -23.14
C GLU A 3 38.23 -30.21 -22.04
N THR A 4 37.87 -30.48 -20.78
CA THR A 4 38.87 -30.55 -19.68
C THR A 4 38.40 -31.30 -18.42
N PHE A 5 37.55 -32.33 -18.55
CA PHE A 5 37.13 -33.16 -17.40
C PHE A 5 37.15 -34.65 -17.73
N ARG A 6 38.22 -35.12 -18.38
CA ARG A 6 38.36 -36.55 -18.76
C ARG A 6 39.59 -37.25 -18.18
N ARG A 7 40.19 -36.75 -17.09
CA ARG A 7 41.41 -37.37 -16.56
C ARG A 7 41.51 -37.67 -15.08
N HIS A 8 40.53 -37.39 -14.23
CA HIS A 8 40.57 -37.88 -12.85
C HIS A 8 39.31 -38.70 -12.58
N GLY A 9 39.48 -40.02 -12.56
CA GLY A 9 38.47 -40.95 -12.09
C GLY A 9 38.22 -40.71 -10.61
N ILE A 10 37.06 -40.15 -10.30
CA ILE A 10 36.51 -40.12 -8.94
C ILE A 10 35.15 -40.81 -9.05
N GLN A 11 35.11 -42.03 -8.50
CA GLN A 11 33.89 -42.76 -8.19
C GLN A 11 33.11 -42.00 -7.11
N GLY A 12 31.78 -42.03 -7.21
CA GLY A 12 30.89 -42.03 -6.06
C GLY A 12 30.45 -40.66 -5.53
N THR A 13 29.13 -40.50 -5.45
CA THR A 13 28.41 -39.60 -4.53
C THR A 13 28.69 -38.10 -4.66
N LEU A 14 28.15 -37.49 -5.72
CA LEU A 14 27.76 -36.07 -5.69
C LEU A 14 26.32 -35.99 -5.18
N SER A 15 26.18 -35.42 -3.98
CA SER A 15 24.96 -35.35 -3.16
C SER A 15 23.74 -34.79 -3.90
N LEU A 16 22.61 -35.50 -3.79
CA LEU A 16 21.25 -35.04 -4.12
C LEU A 16 20.87 -33.68 -3.49
N ILE A 17 21.63 -33.23 -2.49
CA ILE A 17 21.46 -31.95 -1.79
C ILE A 17 21.76 -30.75 -2.71
N TYR A 18 22.70 -30.87 -3.66
CA TYR A 18 23.02 -29.77 -4.58
C TYR A 18 21.98 -29.58 -5.70
N ILE A 19 21.23 -30.63 -6.04
CA ILE A 19 20.13 -30.57 -7.02
C ILE A 19 18.86 -29.97 -6.40
N ARG A 20 18.67 -30.14 -5.08
CA ARG A 20 17.57 -29.51 -4.32
C ARG A 20 17.62 -27.98 -4.33
N ALA A 21 18.81 -27.38 -4.30
CA ALA A 21 18.99 -25.93 -4.35
C ALA A 21 18.87 -25.35 -5.78
N LEU A 22 19.37 -26.07 -6.78
CA LEU A 22 19.39 -25.58 -8.18
C LEU A 22 18.01 -25.60 -8.88
N PHE A 23 17.04 -26.38 -8.39
CA PHE A 23 15.70 -26.47 -9.00
C PHE A 23 14.71 -25.39 -8.53
N CYS A 24 14.92 -24.79 -7.35
CA CYS A 24 14.08 -23.69 -6.86
C CYS A 24 14.53 -22.30 -7.35
N ASP A 25 15.78 -22.17 -7.80
CA ASP A 25 16.41 -20.85 -8.03
C ASP A 25 16.48 -20.42 -9.51
N TYR A 26 15.96 -21.22 -10.45
CA TYR A 26 16.07 -20.93 -11.89
C TYR A 26 14.75 -21.09 -12.65
N GLY A 27 14.05 -19.96 -12.83
CA GLY A 27 12.84 -19.87 -13.63
C GLY A 27 13.06 -20.09 -15.13
N ARG A 28 12.24 -20.95 -15.75
CA ARG A 28 11.51 -20.76 -17.03
C ARG A 28 11.06 -22.09 -17.63
N GLU A 29 9.83 -22.10 -18.12
CA GLU A 29 9.14 -23.20 -18.83
C GLU A 29 9.91 -23.84 -20.00
N ARG A 30 10.90 -23.17 -20.59
CA ARG A 30 11.69 -23.72 -21.72
C ARG A 30 12.59 -24.89 -21.33
N PHE A 31 13.05 -24.99 -20.07
CA PHE A 31 13.87 -26.13 -19.64
C PHE A 31 13.04 -27.36 -19.29
N ARG A 32 11.77 -27.19 -18.88
CA ARG A 32 10.86 -28.29 -18.54
C ARG A 32 10.64 -29.22 -19.74
N ARG A 33 10.45 -28.67 -20.95
CA ARG A 33 10.27 -29.46 -22.18
C ARG A 33 11.55 -30.15 -22.65
N LEU A 34 12.71 -29.48 -22.55
CA LEU A 34 14.02 -30.01 -22.97
C LEU A 34 14.58 -31.07 -22.00
N PHE A 35 14.31 -30.93 -20.70
CA PHE A 35 14.78 -31.88 -19.68
C PHE A 35 13.89 -33.14 -19.64
N ILE A 36 12.56 -33.00 -19.77
CA ILE A 36 11.65 -34.16 -19.93
C ILE A 36 12.04 -34.99 -21.17
N ALA A 37 12.38 -34.33 -22.28
CA ALA A 37 12.83 -35.02 -23.49
C ALA A 37 14.19 -35.74 -23.30
N SER A 38 15.11 -35.15 -22.52
CA SER A 38 16.45 -35.70 -22.28
C SER A 38 16.44 -36.85 -21.25
N VAL A 39 15.58 -36.77 -20.23
CA VAL A 39 15.37 -37.85 -19.25
C VAL A 39 14.63 -39.03 -19.90
N LEU A 40 13.62 -38.77 -20.74
CA LEU A 40 12.97 -39.84 -21.53
C LEU A 40 13.94 -40.48 -22.55
N ALA A 41 14.83 -39.70 -23.18
CA ALA A 41 15.82 -40.22 -24.11
C ALA A 41 16.92 -41.06 -23.43
N MET A 42 17.27 -40.75 -22.17
CA MET A 42 18.27 -41.50 -21.40
C MET A 42 17.73 -42.85 -20.88
N PHE A 43 16.42 -42.93 -20.61
CA PHE A 43 15.75 -44.18 -20.20
C PHE A 43 15.36 -45.10 -21.36
N CYS A 44 15.39 -44.63 -22.61
CA CYS A 44 15.07 -45.46 -23.78
C CYS A 44 16.24 -46.35 -24.27
N ARG A 45 17.38 -46.37 -23.56
CA ARG A 45 18.59 -47.13 -23.97
C ARG A 45 19.15 -48.12 -22.96
N SER A 46 18.50 -48.37 -21.83
CA SER A 46 18.93 -49.40 -20.88
C SER A 46 17.79 -50.34 -20.48
N ARG A 47 18.14 -51.62 -20.34
CA ARG A 47 17.30 -52.82 -20.23
C ARG A 47 16.21 -52.78 -19.14
N PRO A 48 15.16 -53.62 -19.24
CA PRO A 48 13.97 -53.54 -18.41
C PRO A 48 14.21 -54.24 -17.06
N ALA A 49 14.63 -53.50 -16.04
CA ALA A 49 14.65 -54.04 -14.67
C ALA A 49 14.46 -52.98 -13.57
N ALA A 50 14.15 -51.73 -13.90
CA ALA A 50 14.03 -50.64 -12.92
C ALA A 50 12.66 -49.93 -12.97
N ALA A 51 11.59 -50.66 -13.30
CA ALA A 51 10.23 -50.10 -13.40
C ALA A 51 9.46 -50.01 -12.07
N LEU A 52 10.09 -50.33 -10.92
CA LEU A 52 9.43 -50.36 -9.61
C LEU A 52 9.78 -49.19 -8.66
N LEU A 53 10.56 -48.20 -9.12
CA LEU A 53 10.89 -47.00 -8.32
C LEU A 53 10.31 -45.70 -8.89
N LEU A 54 9.46 -45.77 -9.93
CA LEU A 54 8.92 -44.59 -10.58
C LEU A 54 7.78 -43.83 -9.84
N PRO A 55 7.07 -44.36 -8.81
CA PRO A 55 6.07 -43.55 -8.12
C PRO A 55 6.62 -42.77 -6.90
N LEU A 56 7.88 -42.95 -6.50
CA LEU A 56 8.46 -42.28 -5.32
C LEU A 56 9.20 -40.96 -5.62
N LEU A 57 9.31 -40.56 -6.89
CA LEU A 57 9.98 -39.32 -7.31
C LEU A 57 9.02 -38.22 -7.82
N LEU A 58 7.70 -38.43 -7.73
CA LEU A 58 6.69 -37.49 -8.24
C LEU A 58 5.85 -36.81 -7.16
N SER A 59 6.06 -37.08 -5.87
CA SER A 59 5.54 -36.22 -4.80
C SER A 59 6.60 -35.20 -4.40
N VAL A 60 7.03 -34.36 -5.36
CA VAL A 60 7.49 -33.03 -4.98
C VAL A 60 6.21 -32.27 -4.68
N ALA A 61 5.82 -32.22 -3.40
CA ALA A 61 4.97 -31.14 -2.95
C ALA A 61 5.76 -29.87 -3.27
N CYS A 62 5.37 -29.18 -4.35
CA CYS A 62 5.76 -27.79 -4.49
C CYS A 62 5.29 -27.11 -3.21
N ALA A 63 6.18 -26.39 -2.53
CA ALA A 63 5.73 -25.38 -1.59
C ALA A 63 4.65 -24.55 -2.30
N ASP A 64 3.50 -24.34 -1.65
CA ASP A 64 2.39 -23.63 -2.26
C ASP A 64 2.88 -22.25 -2.70
N ASP A 65 2.87 -22.01 -4.01
CA ASP A 65 3.28 -20.73 -4.58
C ASP A 65 2.28 -19.65 -4.12
N PRO A 66 2.73 -18.56 -3.47
CA PRO A 66 1.82 -17.49 -3.06
C PRO A 66 1.14 -16.81 -4.27
N VAL A 67 1.66 -16.98 -5.50
CA VAL A 67 1.03 -16.46 -6.71
C VAL A 67 -0.21 -17.27 -7.08
N VAL A 68 -1.39 -16.65 -6.93
CA VAL A 68 -2.68 -17.26 -7.31
C VAL A 68 -2.89 -17.16 -8.82
N THR A 69 -2.71 -15.96 -9.37
CA THR A 69 -2.90 -15.68 -10.80
C THR A 69 -2.11 -14.44 -11.20
N GLN A 70 -1.65 -14.40 -12.45
CA GLN A 70 -0.95 -13.25 -13.02
C GLN A 70 -1.56 -12.89 -14.37
N LEU A 71 -1.84 -11.61 -14.56
CA LEU A 71 -2.33 -11.04 -15.82
C LEU A 71 -1.19 -10.23 -16.45
N ASP A 72 -0.79 -10.61 -17.66
CA ASP A 72 0.21 -9.90 -18.47
C ASP A 72 -0.51 -9.07 -19.55
N LEU A 73 -0.26 -7.77 -19.55
CA LEU A 73 -0.84 -6.78 -20.47
C LEU A 73 0.23 -6.11 -21.36
N SER A 74 1.44 -6.67 -21.40
CA SER A 74 2.58 -6.12 -22.15
C SER A 74 2.37 -6.03 -23.66
N ALA A 75 1.44 -6.81 -24.22
CA ALA A 75 1.14 -6.79 -25.65
C ALA A 75 0.21 -5.63 -26.04
N GLU A 76 -0.61 -5.13 -25.10
CA GLU A 76 -1.67 -4.15 -25.38
C GLU A 76 -1.43 -2.78 -24.74
N VAL A 77 -0.66 -2.72 -23.65
CA VAL A 77 -0.42 -1.51 -22.87
C VAL A 77 1.07 -1.28 -22.69
N SER A 78 1.51 -0.04 -22.98
CA SER A 78 2.90 0.35 -22.75
C SER A 78 3.25 0.42 -21.26
N ARG A 79 2.36 1.02 -20.47
CA ARG A 79 2.50 1.22 -19.01
C ARG A 79 1.13 1.27 -18.32
N LEU A 80 0.97 0.49 -17.26
CA LEU A 80 -0.10 0.61 -16.27
C LEU A 80 0.17 1.80 -15.35
N THR A 81 -0.89 2.44 -14.86
CA THR A 81 -0.78 3.60 -13.97
C THR A 81 -1.54 3.40 -12.67
N HIS A 82 -2.78 2.92 -12.72
CA HIS A 82 -3.65 2.83 -11.54
C HIS A 82 -4.36 1.49 -11.41
N LEU A 83 -4.64 1.10 -10.17
CA LEU A 83 -5.43 -0.07 -9.81
C LEU A 83 -6.37 0.25 -8.65
N ARG A 84 -7.65 -0.10 -8.80
CA ARG A 84 -8.67 0.06 -7.75
C ARG A 84 -9.55 -1.18 -7.64
N LEU A 85 -9.96 -1.49 -6.42
CA LEU A 85 -10.94 -2.52 -6.12
C LEU A 85 -12.31 -1.88 -5.89
N SER A 86 -13.39 -2.56 -6.31
CA SER A 86 -14.74 -2.23 -5.85
C SER A 86 -15.04 -2.99 -4.55
N PRO A 87 -15.23 -2.30 -3.41
CA PRO A 87 -15.44 -2.97 -2.11
C PRO A 87 -16.68 -3.86 -2.07
N GLY A 88 -17.73 -3.52 -2.84
CA GLY A 88 -18.99 -4.28 -2.83
C GLY A 88 -19.00 -5.51 -3.74
N SER A 89 -18.24 -5.51 -4.83
CA SER A 89 -18.27 -6.58 -5.85
C SER A 89 -17.00 -7.41 -5.91
N GLY A 90 -15.90 -6.95 -5.32
CA GLY A 90 -14.57 -7.56 -5.45
C GLY A 90 -13.97 -7.43 -6.86
N GLN A 91 -14.60 -6.68 -7.76
CA GLN A 91 -14.07 -6.44 -9.10
C GLN A 91 -12.85 -5.52 -9.08
N VAL A 92 -11.95 -5.74 -10.03
CA VAL A 92 -10.68 -5.02 -10.13
C VAL A 92 -10.70 -4.15 -11.38
N TYR A 93 -10.41 -2.87 -11.23
CA TYR A 93 -10.27 -1.93 -12.34
C TYR A 93 -8.81 -1.55 -12.47
N VAL A 94 -8.27 -1.72 -13.68
CA VAL A 94 -6.87 -1.44 -14.00
C VAL A 94 -6.83 -0.47 -15.15
N ALA A 95 -6.12 0.64 -14.99
CA ALA A 95 -5.95 1.64 -16.02
C ALA A 95 -4.48 1.78 -16.40
N GLY A 96 -4.24 2.06 -17.67
CA GLY A 96 -2.92 2.35 -18.20
C GLY A 96 -3.00 3.33 -19.35
N VAL A 97 -1.92 3.41 -20.12
CA VAL A 97 -1.91 4.22 -21.34
C VAL A 97 -2.91 3.67 -22.34
N ASN A 98 -3.81 4.53 -22.81
CA ASN A 98 -4.82 4.28 -23.84
C ASN A 98 -5.91 3.25 -23.51
N ARG A 99 -5.92 2.64 -22.32
CA ARG A 99 -6.85 1.55 -21.99
C ARG A 99 -7.26 1.50 -20.52
N ILE A 100 -8.49 1.05 -20.28
CA ILE A 100 -9.03 0.68 -18.98
C ILE A 100 -9.60 -0.74 -19.06
N TYR A 101 -9.33 -1.56 -18.06
CA TYR A 101 -9.81 -2.93 -17.95
C TYR A 101 -10.68 -3.09 -16.70
N GLN A 102 -11.78 -3.81 -16.86
CA GLN A 102 -12.60 -4.34 -15.77
C GLN A 102 -12.34 -5.84 -15.67
N LEU A 103 -11.92 -6.30 -14.50
CA LEU A 103 -11.52 -7.68 -14.25
C LEU A 103 -12.35 -8.26 -13.09
N SER A 104 -12.45 -9.59 -13.05
CA SER A 104 -12.94 -10.32 -11.88
C SER A 104 -11.94 -10.22 -10.72
N SER A 105 -12.36 -10.68 -9.53
CA SER A 105 -11.48 -10.84 -8.37
C SER A 105 -10.29 -11.79 -8.63
N THR A 106 -10.40 -12.70 -9.61
CA THR A 106 -9.32 -13.61 -10.02
C THR A 106 -8.51 -13.09 -11.22
N LEU A 107 -8.62 -11.79 -11.53
CA LEU A 107 -7.97 -11.15 -12.68
C LEU A 107 -8.42 -11.66 -14.07
N ALA A 108 -9.58 -12.31 -14.16
CA ALA A 108 -10.15 -12.66 -15.46
C ALA A 108 -10.72 -11.40 -16.13
N ARG A 109 -10.38 -11.15 -17.40
CA ARG A 109 -10.85 -9.98 -18.15
C ARG A 109 -12.37 -10.07 -18.38
N LEU A 110 -13.12 -9.10 -17.87
CA LEU A 110 -14.57 -9.00 -18.07
C LEU A 110 -14.88 -8.03 -19.21
N GLN A 111 -14.33 -6.81 -19.14
CA GLN A 111 -14.53 -5.76 -20.14
C GLN A 111 -13.25 -4.95 -20.35
N GLU A 112 -13.18 -4.25 -21.48
CA GLU A 112 -12.13 -3.28 -21.77
C GLU A 112 -12.68 -2.05 -22.50
N VAL A 113 -12.02 -0.92 -22.31
CA VAL A 113 -12.31 0.35 -22.98
C VAL A 113 -11.02 0.93 -23.51
N VAL A 114 -11.05 1.36 -24.78
CA VAL A 114 -9.95 2.08 -25.43
C VAL A 114 -10.14 3.58 -25.21
N THR A 115 -9.27 4.18 -24.42
CA THR A 115 -9.30 5.61 -24.06
C THR A 115 -8.41 6.46 -24.96
N GLY A 116 -7.53 5.85 -25.77
CA GLY A 116 -6.68 6.55 -26.73
C GLY A 116 -5.95 5.61 -27.71
N PRO A 117 -5.01 6.13 -28.51
CA PRO A 117 -4.64 7.55 -28.59
C PRO A 117 -5.79 8.41 -29.13
N ARG A 118 -5.78 9.70 -28.83
CA ARG A 118 -6.77 10.68 -29.32
C ARG A 118 -6.07 11.77 -30.12
N GLN A 119 -6.79 12.37 -31.05
CA GLN A 119 -6.31 13.56 -31.74
C GLN A 119 -6.40 14.73 -30.76
N ASP A 120 -5.24 15.23 -30.30
CA ASP A 120 -5.18 16.29 -29.30
C ASP A 120 -4.00 17.24 -29.58
N ASN A 121 -4.02 18.38 -28.90
CA ASN A 121 -2.92 19.32 -28.82
C ASN A 121 -2.88 19.88 -27.39
N PRO A 122 -1.89 19.50 -26.56
CA PRO A 122 -1.86 19.84 -25.14
C PRO A 122 -1.74 21.33 -24.85
N LEU A 123 -1.40 22.16 -25.83
CA LEU A 123 -1.30 23.61 -25.69
C LEU A 123 -2.55 24.36 -26.16
N SER A 124 -3.29 23.79 -27.11
CA SER A 124 -4.32 24.53 -27.86
C SER A 124 -5.74 23.96 -27.72
N CYS A 125 -5.88 22.67 -27.43
CA CYS A 125 -7.19 22.05 -27.26
C CYS A 125 -7.71 22.28 -25.84
N PRO A 126 -8.94 22.80 -25.66
CA PRO A 126 -9.61 22.84 -24.36
C PRO A 126 -10.21 21.49 -23.96
N ALA A 127 -10.58 21.36 -22.67
CA ALA A 127 -11.17 20.13 -22.11
C ALA A 127 -12.50 19.70 -22.75
N SER A 128 -13.24 20.66 -23.31
CA SER A 128 -14.50 20.40 -24.03
C SER A 128 -14.32 19.80 -25.42
N GLY A 129 -13.08 19.68 -25.92
CA GLY A 129 -12.76 19.19 -27.25
C GLY A 129 -12.00 20.19 -28.12
N CYS A 130 -11.26 19.68 -29.10
CA CYS A 130 -10.45 20.47 -30.03
C CYS A 130 -11.31 21.14 -31.11
N PRO A 131 -11.19 22.46 -31.32
CA PRO A 131 -11.74 23.14 -32.49
C PRO A 131 -11.14 22.62 -33.81
N ALA A 132 -11.90 22.70 -34.92
CA ALA A 132 -11.49 22.15 -36.22
C ALA A 132 -10.31 22.88 -36.88
N ASP A 133 -10.01 24.10 -36.45
CA ASP A 133 -8.91 24.95 -36.91
C ASP A 133 -7.58 24.68 -36.18
N VAL A 134 -7.60 23.89 -35.10
CA VAL A 134 -6.40 23.51 -34.36
C VAL A 134 -5.76 22.28 -34.98
N ALA A 135 -4.46 22.36 -35.28
CA ALA A 135 -3.69 21.21 -35.69
C ALA A 135 -3.49 20.25 -34.50
N THR A 136 -4.04 19.04 -34.63
CA THR A 136 -3.93 17.97 -33.65
C THR A 136 -2.96 16.89 -34.12
N GLU A 137 -2.42 16.15 -33.17
CA GLU A 137 -1.63 14.95 -33.41
C GLU A 137 -2.21 13.76 -32.61
N PRO A 138 -1.96 12.51 -33.04
CA PRO A 138 -2.31 11.36 -32.21
C PRO A 138 -1.47 11.37 -30.93
N THR A 139 -2.11 11.72 -29.82
CA THR A 139 -1.50 11.79 -28.49
C THR A 139 -1.98 10.63 -27.62
N ASP A 140 -1.04 9.99 -26.94
CA ASP A 140 -1.33 8.93 -25.97
C ASP A 140 -2.08 9.49 -24.75
N ASN A 141 -3.10 8.75 -24.34
CA ASN A 141 -3.90 9.07 -23.17
C ASN A 141 -3.39 8.30 -21.94
N VAL A 142 -2.59 8.97 -21.11
CA VAL A 142 -2.10 8.41 -19.85
C VAL A 142 -3.18 8.59 -18.78
N ASN A 143 -3.67 7.49 -18.20
CA ASN A 143 -4.62 7.59 -17.09
C ASN A 143 -3.95 8.22 -15.85
N LYS A 144 -4.53 9.32 -15.36
CA LYS A 144 -4.05 10.14 -14.24
C LYS A 144 -4.84 9.96 -12.95
N VAL A 145 -6.10 9.56 -13.09
CA VAL A 145 -7.02 9.34 -11.98
C VAL A 145 -7.86 8.11 -12.29
N LEU A 146 -8.01 7.24 -11.30
CA LEU A 146 -8.96 6.13 -11.32
C LEU A 146 -9.57 6.03 -9.92
N VAL A 147 -10.87 6.29 -9.81
CA VAL A 147 -11.58 6.24 -8.53
C VAL A 147 -12.92 5.53 -8.70
N VAL A 148 -13.21 4.63 -7.76
CA VAL A 148 -14.48 3.91 -7.68
C VAL A 148 -15.41 4.67 -6.75
N ASP A 149 -16.54 5.12 -7.27
CA ASP A 149 -17.66 5.65 -6.48
C ASP A 149 -18.73 4.57 -6.32
N GLN A 150 -18.76 3.94 -5.15
CA GLN A 150 -19.72 2.89 -4.85
C GLN A 150 -21.14 3.45 -4.68
N GLU A 151 -21.29 4.69 -4.19
CA GLU A 151 -22.59 5.29 -3.89
C GLU A 151 -23.30 5.70 -5.18
N SER A 152 -22.61 6.39 -6.08
CA SER A 152 -23.15 6.75 -7.38
C SER A 152 -23.09 5.61 -8.41
N ARG A 153 -22.44 4.49 -8.07
CA ARG A 153 -22.16 3.35 -8.96
C ARG A 153 -21.42 3.77 -10.23
N THR A 154 -20.44 4.65 -10.08
CA THR A 154 -19.62 5.12 -11.21
C THR A 154 -18.15 4.83 -11.00
N LEU A 155 -17.45 4.56 -12.10
CA LEU A 155 -15.99 4.58 -12.16
C LEU A 155 -15.58 5.90 -12.83
N LEU A 156 -14.89 6.76 -12.09
CA LEU A 156 -14.34 8.00 -12.61
C LEU A 156 -12.90 7.76 -13.09
N ALA A 157 -12.63 8.04 -14.36
CA ALA A 157 -11.28 7.98 -14.90
C ALA A 157 -10.91 9.27 -15.64
N CYS A 158 -9.74 9.83 -15.33
CA CYS A 158 -9.23 11.03 -15.98
C CYS A 158 -7.97 10.73 -16.77
N GLY A 159 -7.91 11.25 -17.98
CA GLY A 159 -6.80 11.08 -18.91
C GLY A 159 -5.79 12.23 -18.85
N SER A 160 -4.73 12.15 -19.65
CA SER A 160 -3.83 13.29 -19.91
C SER A 160 -4.32 14.15 -21.08
N VAL A 161 -5.06 13.55 -22.02
CA VAL A 161 -5.63 14.26 -23.17
C VAL A 161 -6.75 15.20 -22.76
N LEU A 162 -7.09 16.15 -23.64
CA LEU A 162 -8.15 17.14 -23.45
C LEU A 162 -7.98 17.91 -22.13
N GLN A 163 -6.77 18.44 -21.89
CA GLN A 163 -6.43 19.21 -20.68
C GLN A 163 -6.72 18.46 -19.36
N GLY A 164 -6.62 17.13 -19.37
CA GLY A 164 -6.88 16.34 -18.16
C GLY A 164 -8.36 16.12 -17.86
N ALA A 165 -9.20 16.03 -18.89
CA ALA A 165 -10.62 15.77 -18.74
C ALA A 165 -10.91 14.37 -18.17
N CYS A 166 -12.06 14.24 -17.53
CA CYS A 166 -12.51 12.99 -16.92
C CYS A 166 -13.74 12.42 -17.62
N THR A 167 -13.89 11.10 -17.52
CA THR A 167 -15.04 10.37 -18.02
C THR A 167 -15.60 9.49 -16.89
N LYS A 168 -16.92 9.51 -16.73
CA LYS A 168 -17.66 8.62 -15.83
C LYS A 168 -18.12 7.39 -16.60
N TYR A 169 -17.80 6.21 -16.08
CA TYR A 169 -18.23 4.92 -16.59
C TYR A 169 -19.20 4.27 -15.60
N ASP A 170 -20.11 3.43 -16.11
CA ASP A 170 -20.94 2.59 -15.24
C ASP A 170 -20.07 1.55 -14.53
N LEU A 171 -20.23 1.42 -13.21
CA LEU A 171 -19.39 0.55 -12.41
C LEU A 171 -19.63 -0.94 -12.73
N ASN A 172 -20.85 -1.35 -13.09
CA ASN A 172 -21.15 -2.76 -13.39
C ASN A 172 -20.62 -3.17 -14.76
N ASN A 173 -20.63 -2.26 -15.74
CA ASN A 173 -20.14 -2.53 -17.08
C ASN A 173 -19.57 -1.27 -17.72
N ILE A 174 -18.23 -1.19 -17.75
CA ILE A 174 -17.51 -0.02 -18.28
C ILE A 174 -17.67 0.16 -19.79
N SER A 175 -18.18 -0.84 -20.52
CA SER A 175 -18.44 -0.76 -21.96
C SER A 175 -19.77 -0.09 -22.30
N LEU A 176 -20.61 0.20 -21.31
CA LEU A 176 -21.83 1.01 -21.50
C LEU A 176 -21.47 2.46 -21.85
N PRO A 177 -22.39 3.23 -22.48
CA PRO A 177 -22.15 4.62 -22.82
C PRO A 177 -21.66 5.43 -21.62
N SER A 178 -20.49 6.05 -21.76
CA SER A 178 -19.87 6.86 -20.72
C SER A 178 -20.33 8.32 -20.79
N GLN A 179 -20.15 9.04 -19.68
CA GLN A 179 -20.42 10.48 -19.59
C GLN A 179 -19.10 11.25 -19.48
N ASP A 180 -18.79 12.06 -20.48
CA ASP A 180 -17.61 12.92 -20.46
C ASP A 180 -17.88 14.19 -19.63
N LEU A 181 -16.87 14.61 -18.86
CA LEU A 181 -16.85 15.84 -18.09
C LEU A 181 -15.95 16.84 -18.82
N PRO A 182 -16.51 17.90 -19.44
CA PRO A 182 -15.76 18.85 -20.26
C PRO A 182 -14.99 19.89 -19.42
N GLU A 183 -14.34 19.44 -18.35
CA GLU A 183 -13.63 20.26 -17.37
C GLU A 183 -12.19 19.75 -17.20
N ALA A 184 -11.24 20.67 -17.06
CA ALA A 184 -9.83 20.34 -16.82
C ALA A 184 -9.63 19.99 -15.33
N ILE A 185 -9.51 18.70 -15.02
CA ILE A 185 -9.47 18.19 -13.64
C ILE A 185 -8.08 17.64 -13.29
N ALA A 186 -7.50 16.82 -14.15
CA ALA A 186 -6.19 16.19 -13.93
C ALA A 186 -5.05 16.94 -14.64
N ALA A 187 -3.81 16.59 -14.31
CA ALA A 187 -2.66 17.10 -15.05
C ALA A 187 -2.64 16.53 -16.48
N ASN A 188 -2.52 17.40 -17.48
CA ASN A 188 -2.46 17.02 -18.89
C ASN A 188 -1.06 16.53 -19.35
N ASP A 189 -0.04 16.74 -18.52
CA ASP A 189 1.30 16.22 -18.76
C ASP A 189 1.41 14.74 -18.32
N ALA A 190 2.18 13.93 -19.05
CA ALA A 190 2.28 12.48 -18.81
C ALA A 190 2.96 12.15 -17.47
N ASN A 191 3.92 12.97 -17.02
CA ASN A 191 4.76 12.68 -15.86
C ASN A 191 4.36 13.46 -14.60
N SER A 192 3.61 14.56 -14.75
CA SER A 192 3.09 15.34 -13.63
C SER A 192 2.10 14.53 -12.81
N SER A 193 2.20 14.57 -11.48
CA SER A 193 1.34 13.76 -10.62
C SER A 193 -0.09 14.31 -10.53
N THR A 194 -1.03 13.44 -10.19
CA THR A 194 -2.40 13.81 -9.80
C THR A 194 -2.85 12.79 -8.76
N VAL A 195 -3.48 13.25 -7.68
CA VAL A 195 -4.04 12.41 -6.64
C VAL A 195 -5.49 12.83 -6.46
N ALA A 196 -6.40 11.86 -6.42
CA ALA A 196 -7.82 12.11 -6.23
C ALA A 196 -8.44 11.04 -5.34
N PHE A 197 -9.41 11.46 -4.54
CA PHE A 197 -10.28 10.62 -3.72
C PHE A 197 -11.67 11.25 -3.73
N ILE A 198 -12.69 10.45 -3.43
CA ILE A 198 -14.08 10.94 -3.30
C ILE A 198 -14.32 11.34 -1.84
N GLY A 199 -14.96 12.49 -1.65
CA GLY A 199 -15.39 13.01 -0.36
C GLY A 199 -16.83 13.53 -0.41
N PRO A 200 -17.40 13.94 0.73
CA PRO A 200 -18.79 14.40 0.84
C PRO A 200 -19.15 15.59 -0.06
N GLU A 201 -20.42 15.64 -0.46
CA GLU A 201 -20.96 16.39 -1.61
C GLU A 201 -20.88 17.94 -1.55
N HIS A 202 -20.58 18.55 -0.39
CA HIS A 202 -20.78 20.00 -0.21
C HIS A 202 -19.51 20.82 -0.44
N TYR A 203 -19.12 20.98 -1.71
CA TYR A 203 -18.11 21.97 -2.11
C TYR A 203 -18.71 22.97 -3.09
N HIS A 204 -18.57 24.27 -2.80
CA HIS A 204 -18.88 25.32 -3.76
C HIS A 204 -17.69 25.46 -4.72
N ALA A 205 -17.96 25.36 -6.03
CA ALA A 205 -16.92 25.43 -7.05
C ALA A 205 -16.15 26.76 -6.98
N TRP A 206 -14.84 26.69 -6.70
CA TRP A 206 -13.91 27.80 -6.84
C TRP A 206 -13.16 27.68 -8.16
N GLY A 207 -13.00 28.81 -8.86
CA GLY A 207 -12.17 28.88 -10.06
C GLY A 207 -10.70 28.66 -9.73
N ALA A 208 -10.08 27.68 -10.38
CA ALA A 208 -8.65 27.44 -10.28
C ALA A 208 -7.87 28.70 -10.72
N ARG A 209 -7.15 29.33 -9.79
CA ARG A 209 -6.17 30.36 -10.12
C ARG A 209 -4.81 29.69 -10.26
N ARG A 210 -4.18 29.86 -11.43
CA ARG A 210 -2.78 29.50 -11.64
C ARG A 210 -1.89 30.43 -10.82
N SER A 211 -1.34 29.95 -9.73
CA SER A 211 -0.19 30.57 -9.06
C SER A 211 1.10 29.96 -9.65
N HIS A 212 1.83 30.77 -10.42
CA HIS A 212 3.20 30.48 -10.80
C HIS A 212 4.10 31.35 -9.92
N LEU A 213 5.04 30.74 -9.22
CA LEU A 213 6.12 31.47 -8.56
C LEU A 213 7.47 30.80 -8.88
N PRO A 214 8.37 31.51 -9.58
CA PRO A 214 9.79 31.18 -9.62
C PRO A 214 10.47 31.79 -8.39
N GLY A 215 11.20 30.99 -7.59
CA GLY A 215 12.03 31.57 -6.52
C GLY A 215 12.39 30.74 -5.29
N GLN A 216 12.21 29.42 -5.26
CA GLN A 216 12.65 28.60 -4.10
C GLN A 216 13.44 27.33 -4.47
N GLN A 217 14.13 27.33 -5.63
CA GLN A 217 14.97 26.20 -6.05
C GLN A 217 16.16 25.90 -5.11
N GLU A 218 16.49 26.80 -4.18
CA GLU A 218 17.60 26.65 -3.24
C GLU A 218 17.24 25.92 -1.93
N ARG A 219 15.96 25.64 -1.64
CA ARG A 219 15.52 25.03 -0.36
C ARG A 219 15.37 23.50 -0.39
N GLY A 220 15.59 22.87 -1.55
CA GLY A 220 15.35 21.43 -1.74
C GLY A 220 13.86 21.07 -1.65
N TYR A 221 13.55 19.79 -1.89
CA TYR A 221 12.19 19.28 -1.81
C TYR A 221 11.89 18.77 -0.41
N ILE A 222 10.67 19.01 0.07
CA ILE A 222 10.19 18.52 1.37
C ILE A 222 8.80 17.93 1.21
N SER A 223 8.53 16.87 1.95
CA SER A 223 7.18 16.28 2.02
C SER A 223 6.33 17.05 3.02
N ARG A 224 5.10 17.36 2.62
CA ARG A 224 4.12 18.01 3.48
C ARG A 224 2.85 17.18 3.53
N ILE A 225 2.23 17.12 4.70
CA ILE A 225 0.87 16.63 4.87
C ILE A 225 -0.06 17.85 4.91
N VAL A 226 -1.13 17.78 4.11
CA VAL A 226 -2.11 18.85 3.96
C VAL A 226 -3.43 18.39 4.56
N ARG A 227 -4.12 19.33 5.21
CA ARG A 227 -5.40 19.11 5.86
C ARG A 227 -6.39 20.19 5.46
N THR A 228 -7.61 19.76 5.18
CA THR A 228 -8.78 20.64 5.02
C THR A 228 -9.99 19.97 5.65
N CYS A 229 -10.92 20.76 6.18
CA CYS A 229 -12.18 20.24 6.68
C CYS A 229 -13.12 19.91 5.53
N VAL A 230 -13.82 18.79 5.66
CA VAL A 230 -14.77 18.33 4.64
C VAL A 230 -15.94 19.30 4.46
N THR A 231 -16.39 19.93 5.54
CA THR A 231 -17.50 20.90 5.51
C THR A 231 -17.11 22.28 5.00
N ASP A 232 -15.81 22.51 4.76
CA ASP A 232 -15.29 23.79 4.35
C ASP A 232 -15.28 23.92 2.82
N ALA A 233 -16.36 24.50 2.32
CA ALA A 233 -16.53 24.78 0.90
C ALA A 233 -15.56 25.84 0.33
N ASN A 234 -14.88 26.63 1.18
CA ASN A 234 -14.06 27.77 0.76
C ASN A 234 -12.55 27.54 0.89
N TYR A 235 -12.11 26.36 1.37
CA TYR A 235 -10.70 26.08 1.65
C TYR A 235 -10.06 27.06 2.66
N ASP A 236 -10.88 27.58 3.58
CA ASP A 236 -10.44 28.47 4.64
C ASP A 236 -9.66 27.73 5.74
N SER A 237 -10.01 26.47 5.99
CA SER A 237 -9.39 25.56 6.95
C SER A 237 -8.09 24.90 6.46
N TYR A 238 -7.57 25.30 5.29
CA TYR A 238 -6.33 24.74 4.74
C TYR A 238 -5.16 24.94 5.73
N VAL A 239 -4.53 23.84 6.12
CA VAL A 239 -3.28 23.84 6.90
C VAL A 239 -2.36 22.76 6.35
N GLU A 240 -1.06 23.02 6.38
CA GLU A 240 -0.07 22.04 6.00
C GLU A 240 1.10 22.02 6.99
N MET A 241 1.72 20.85 7.15
CA MET A 241 2.95 20.72 7.92
C MET A 241 3.96 19.80 7.24
N THR A 242 5.24 20.04 7.48
CA THR A 242 6.31 19.17 6.99
C THR A 242 6.23 17.82 7.69
N LEU A 243 6.34 16.74 6.92
CA LEU A 243 6.40 15.36 7.38
C LEU A 243 7.75 14.76 6.98
N SER A 244 8.46 14.10 7.91
CA SER A 244 9.74 13.44 7.62
C SER A 244 9.94 12.16 8.43
N CYS A 245 10.86 11.32 7.98
CA CYS A 245 11.17 10.02 8.58
C CYS A 245 12.67 9.90 8.83
N GLY A 246 13.12 9.96 10.09
CA GLY A 246 14.55 9.92 10.43
C GLY A 246 15.40 11.03 9.79
N GLY A 247 14.77 12.10 9.28
CA GLY A 247 15.41 13.16 8.50
C GLY A 247 15.22 13.07 6.97
N ASP A 248 14.69 11.95 6.46
CA ASP A 248 14.37 11.80 5.04
C ASP A 248 13.18 12.67 4.63
N ASN A 249 13.29 13.27 3.45
CA ASN A 249 12.46 14.37 2.99
C ASN A 249 11.51 14.02 1.84
N LEU A 250 11.75 12.95 1.07
CA LEU A 250 10.91 12.58 -0.08
C LEU A 250 10.03 11.37 0.22
N LEU A 251 8.73 11.61 0.41
CA LEU A 251 7.72 10.58 0.52
C LEU A 251 7.59 9.83 -0.82
N GLN A 252 7.74 8.50 -0.79
CA GLN A 252 7.61 7.65 -1.97
C GLN A 252 6.22 7.02 -2.05
N ALA A 253 5.71 6.54 -0.92
CA ALA A 253 4.38 5.92 -0.83
C ALA A 253 3.88 5.96 0.60
N ALA A 254 2.56 6.02 0.77
CA ALA A 254 1.93 6.00 2.09
C ALA A 254 0.57 5.31 2.05
N ARG A 255 0.18 4.70 3.16
CA ARG A 255 -1.13 4.07 3.33
C ARG A 255 -1.67 4.33 4.73
N VAL A 256 -2.91 4.80 4.80
CA VAL A 256 -3.70 4.83 6.02
C VAL A 256 -4.37 3.48 6.19
N ALA A 257 -4.28 2.90 7.39
CA ALA A 257 -4.93 1.64 7.72
C ALA A 257 -5.29 1.56 9.21
N GLU A 258 -6.17 0.62 9.52
CA GLU A 258 -6.48 0.23 10.89
C GLU A 258 -5.37 -0.70 11.40
N PRO A 259 -4.71 -0.36 12.52
CA PRO A 259 -3.66 -1.18 13.11
C PRO A 259 -4.24 -2.43 13.80
N GLY A 260 -3.39 -3.43 14.00
CA GLY A 260 -3.70 -4.55 14.90
C GLY A 260 -3.59 -4.17 16.38
N ASP A 261 -4.11 -5.03 17.25
CA ASP A 261 -4.17 -4.81 18.69
C ASP A 261 -2.82 -4.41 19.32
N ASP A 262 -1.73 -5.09 18.95
CA ASP A 262 -0.41 -4.86 19.56
C ASP A 262 0.10 -3.44 19.27
N LEU A 263 -0.03 -2.98 18.02
CA LEU A 263 0.38 -1.63 17.61
C LEU A 263 -0.56 -0.56 18.18
N SER A 264 -1.85 -0.87 18.30
CA SER A 264 -2.84 0.05 18.90
C SER A 264 -2.52 0.33 20.36
N GLN A 265 -2.17 -0.72 21.13
CA GLN A 265 -1.77 -0.60 22.52
C GLN A 265 -0.47 0.19 22.69
N ASP A 266 0.55 -0.08 21.86
CA ASP A 266 1.82 0.65 21.89
C ASP A 266 1.65 2.14 21.54
N ALA A 267 0.83 2.44 20.54
CA ALA A 267 0.54 3.81 20.11
C ALA A 267 -0.42 4.56 21.04
N GLY A 268 -1.07 3.87 22.00
CA GLY A 268 -2.04 4.49 22.92
C GLY A 268 -3.29 5.04 22.21
N ILE A 269 -3.74 4.31 21.18
CA ILE A 269 -4.90 4.65 20.35
C ILE A 269 -6.05 3.68 20.59
N LEU A 270 -7.29 4.12 20.36
CA LEU A 270 -8.51 3.36 20.61
C LEU A 270 -8.97 2.59 19.36
N ASP A 271 -9.89 1.65 19.54
CA ASP A 271 -10.53 0.93 18.43
C ASP A 271 -11.16 1.91 17.44
N GLY A 272 -10.77 1.80 16.16
CA GLY A 272 -11.21 2.68 15.08
C GLY A 272 -10.26 3.85 14.77
N ASP A 273 -9.27 4.11 15.63
CA ASP A 273 -8.17 5.02 15.31
C ASP A 273 -7.28 4.40 14.22
N ARG A 274 -6.64 5.26 13.44
CA ARG A 274 -5.88 4.85 12.25
C ARG A 274 -4.41 5.24 12.37
N VAL A 275 -3.57 4.51 11.66
CA VAL A 275 -2.15 4.80 11.50
C VAL A 275 -1.83 5.05 10.03
N LEU A 276 -0.82 5.89 9.80
CA LEU A 276 -0.22 6.13 8.49
C LEU A 276 1.13 5.43 8.46
N VAL A 277 1.27 4.44 7.58
CA VAL A 277 2.57 3.84 7.27
C VAL A 277 3.09 4.47 5.99
N ALA A 278 4.30 4.99 6.03
CA ALA A 278 4.88 5.78 4.95
C ALA A 278 6.34 5.43 4.70
N ALA A 279 6.71 5.30 3.43
CA ALA A 279 8.07 5.08 2.97
C ALA A 279 8.66 6.40 2.44
N PHE A 280 9.85 6.73 2.90
CA PHE A 280 10.60 7.92 2.52
C PHE A 280 11.95 7.53 1.93
N SER A 281 12.48 8.41 1.09
CA SER A 281 13.85 8.36 0.61
C SER A 281 14.49 9.74 0.78
N PRO A 282 15.80 9.81 1.01
CA PRO A 282 16.50 11.08 1.00
C PRO A 282 16.63 11.60 -0.44
N SER A 283 16.60 12.91 -0.62
CA SER A 283 16.82 13.54 -1.93
C SER A 283 18.27 13.46 -2.39
N GLN A 284 18.47 13.45 -3.71
CA GLN A 284 19.76 13.67 -4.32
C GLN A 284 20.05 15.18 -4.35
N GLY A 285 20.73 15.67 -3.29
CA GLY A 285 20.96 17.10 -3.10
C GLY A 285 19.65 17.87 -2.93
N PHE A 286 19.46 18.91 -3.73
CA PHE A 286 18.26 19.77 -3.72
C PHE A 286 17.20 19.36 -4.77
N THR A 287 17.34 18.20 -5.40
CA THR A 287 16.42 17.72 -6.45
C THR A 287 15.24 16.95 -5.87
N ASN A 288 14.25 16.66 -6.72
CA ASN A 288 13.15 15.73 -6.42
C ASN A 288 13.50 14.28 -6.73
N GLU A 289 14.76 14.00 -7.08
CA GLU A 289 15.20 12.65 -7.36
C GLU A 289 15.53 11.94 -6.04
N PRO A 290 14.85 10.84 -5.70
CA PRO A 290 15.15 10.07 -4.50
C PRO A 290 16.43 9.25 -4.69
N GLN A 291 17.14 9.02 -3.59
CA GLN A 291 18.22 8.05 -3.51
C GLN A 291 17.66 6.62 -3.46
N GLU A 292 18.54 5.63 -3.61
CA GLU A 292 18.16 4.22 -3.58
C GLU A 292 17.79 3.72 -2.18
N GLN A 293 18.22 4.39 -1.12
CA GLN A 293 17.85 4.02 0.25
C GLN A 293 16.42 4.44 0.59
N SER A 294 15.74 3.65 1.41
CA SER A 294 14.39 3.96 1.90
C SER A 294 14.23 3.65 3.38
N ASN A 295 13.53 4.54 4.06
CA ASN A 295 13.14 4.42 5.45
C ASN A 295 11.62 4.35 5.56
N VAL A 296 11.11 3.43 6.38
CA VAL A 296 9.66 3.34 6.66
C VAL A 296 9.39 3.84 8.06
N CYS A 297 8.39 4.72 8.17
CA CYS A 297 7.92 5.28 9.42
C CYS A 297 6.43 5.01 9.61
N VAL A 298 6.01 5.00 10.87
CA VAL A 298 4.62 4.86 11.29
C VAL A 298 4.24 6.12 12.05
N PHE A 299 3.11 6.72 11.69
CA PHE A 299 2.55 7.90 12.35
C PHE A 299 1.15 7.58 12.83
N SER A 300 0.80 7.98 14.05
CA SER A 300 -0.59 7.86 14.50
C SER A 300 -1.40 9.04 13.95
N MET A 301 -2.63 8.81 13.50
CA MET A 301 -3.48 9.90 13.04
C MET A 301 -3.81 10.88 14.17
N LYS A 302 -3.81 10.40 15.42
CA LYS A 302 -3.98 11.21 16.63
C LYS A 302 -2.80 12.18 16.83
N GLU A 303 -1.56 11.71 16.69
CA GLU A 303 -0.37 12.55 16.81
C GLU A 303 -0.32 13.60 15.68
N ILE A 304 -0.69 13.20 14.45
CA ILE A 304 -0.84 14.13 13.32
C ILE A 304 -1.84 15.24 13.66
N GLU A 305 -3.00 14.86 14.22
CA GLU A 305 -4.04 15.80 14.62
C GLU A 305 -3.58 16.76 15.72
N GLU A 306 -3.02 16.23 16.80
CA GLU A 306 -2.45 17.02 17.91
C GLU A 306 -1.38 18.00 17.41
N LYS A 307 -0.56 17.59 16.43
CA LYS A 307 0.48 18.46 15.86
C LYS A 307 -0.09 19.56 14.97
N PHE A 308 -1.19 19.31 14.26
CA PHE A 308 -1.93 20.37 13.58
C PHE A 308 -2.51 21.38 14.58
N GLU A 309 -3.18 20.89 15.63
CA GLU A 309 -3.76 21.74 16.68
C GLU A 309 -2.70 22.62 17.36
N GLU A 310 -1.55 22.05 17.71
CA GLU A 310 -0.41 22.79 18.26
C GLU A 310 0.00 23.95 17.34
N ASN A 311 0.20 23.68 16.04
CA ASN A 311 0.58 24.70 15.06
C ASN A 311 -0.49 25.77 14.88
N ILE A 312 -1.76 25.40 14.90
CA ILE A 312 -2.88 26.35 14.84
C ILE A 312 -2.85 27.24 16.08
N HIS A 313 -2.77 26.67 17.28
CA HIS A 313 -2.73 27.43 18.54
C HIS A 313 -1.54 28.39 18.61
N MET A 314 -0.36 28.02 18.10
CA MET A 314 0.78 28.92 18.01
C MET A 314 0.51 30.15 17.14
N CYS A 315 -0.27 29.99 16.06
CA CYS A 315 -0.73 31.11 15.26
C CYS A 315 -1.61 32.05 16.10
N PHE A 316 -2.67 31.52 16.72
CA PHE A 316 -3.63 32.35 17.47
C PHE A 316 -3.06 32.98 18.74
N ASN A 317 -2.06 32.36 19.37
CA ASN A 317 -1.34 32.94 20.51
C ASN A 317 -0.29 33.99 20.08
N GLY A 318 -0.15 34.28 18.78
CA GLY A 318 0.83 35.23 18.26
C GLY A 318 2.28 34.74 18.37
N SER A 319 2.51 33.45 18.62
CA SER A 319 3.86 32.85 18.64
C SER A 319 4.43 32.71 17.23
N MET A 320 3.56 32.62 16.21
CA MET A 320 3.96 32.65 14.80
C MET A 320 3.91 34.08 14.25
N GLN A 321 5.03 34.57 13.71
CA GLN A 321 5.11 35.89 13.09
C GLN A 321 4.53 35.94 11.66
N TYR A 322 4.51 34.80 10.96
CA TYR A 322 4.05 34.69 9.57
C TYR A 322 3.29 33.39 9.37
N ARG A 323 2.32 33.40 8.45
CA ARG A 323 1.57 32.17 8.05
C ARG A 323 2.35 31.27 7.08
N ASN A 324 3.53 31.71 6.61
CA ASN A 324 4.46 30.94 5.76
C ASN A 324 3.88 30.38 4.44
N MET A 325 2.83 30.99 3.90
CA MET A 325 2.15 30.60 2.65
C MET A 325 2.66 31.37 1.41
N GLU A 326 3.97 31.61 1.33
CA GLU A 326 4.56 32.48 0.30
C GLU A 326 4.23 32.04 -1.12
N TYR A 327 4.17 30.73 -1.36
CA TYR A 327 3.92 30.19 -2.69
C TYR A 327 2.43 30.21 -3.12
N ILE A 328 1.48 30.50 -2.21
CA ILE A 328 0.05 30.65 -2.54
C ILE A 328 -0.34 32.11 -2.75
N SER A 329 0.08 33.01 -1.84
CA SER A 329 -0.39 34.40 -1.82
C SER A 329 0.73 35.43 -1.68
N GLY A 330 2.01 35.02 -1.79
CA GLY A 330 3.12 35.83 -1.33
C GLY A 330 3.23 35.85 0.20
N PRO A 331 4.25 36.51 0.77
CA PRO A 331 4.42 36.56 2.21
C PRO A 331 3.27 37.35 2.84
N ILE A 332 2.48 36.68 3.68
CA ILE A 332 1.48 37.31 4.55
C ILE A 332 2.26 37.94 5.72
N LEU A 333 2.76 39.16 5.48
CA LEU A 333 3.70 39.90 6.36
C LEU A 333 3.01 40.57 7.56
N ASP A 334 1.69 40.67 7.54
CA ASP A 334 0.93 41.26 8.63
C ASP A 334 0.83 40.30 9.84
N GLY A 335 1.14 39.01 9.68
CA GLY A 335 1.24 38.03 10.77
C GLY A 335 -0.04 37.84 11.58
N GLN A 336 -1.12 38.52 11.20
CA GLN A 336 -2.39 38.47 11.90
C GLN A 336 -3.04 37.14 11.58
N CYS A 337 -2.79 36.14 12.42
CA CYS A 337 -3.69 35.00 12.53
C CYS A 337 -5.11 35.52 12.79
N PRO A 338 -6.16 34.84 12.31
CA PRO A 338 -7.53 35.28 12.56
C PRO A 338 -7.73 35.49 14.06
N LYS A 339 -8.52 36.47 14.47
CA LYS A 339 -8.84 36.58 15.90
C LYS A 339 -9.92 35.55 16.20
N ALA A 340 -9.78 34.73 17.23
CA ALA A 340 -10.83 33.80 17.62
C ALA A 340 -12.16 34.56 17.78
N GLY A 341 -13.21 34.13 17.07
CA GLY A 341 -14.52 34.80 17.07
C GLY A 341 -14.67 35.99 16.12
N SER A 342 -13.71 36.27 15.22
CA SER A 342 -13.84 37.35 14.23
C SER A 342 -14.65 37.00 12.98
N VAL A 343 -15.22 35.79 12.90
CA VAL A 343 -16.36 35.55 12.01
C VAL A 343 -17.55 36.27 12.65
N ALA A 344 -17.68 37.55 12.36
CA ALA A 344 -18.92 38.27 12.57
C ALA A 344 -20.01 37.56 11.75
N ARG A 345 -20.74 36.62 12.38
CA ARG A 345 -22.06 36.26 11.89
C ARG A 345 -22.82 37.58 11.80
N ARG A 346 -23.39 37.89 10.64
CA ARG A 346 -24.39 38.96 10.53
C ARG A 346 -25.49 38.65 11.56
N GLY A 347 -25.52 39.41 12.65
CA GLY A 347 -26.43 39.21 13.78
C GLY A 347 -25.81 38.73 15.11
N SER A 348 -24.48 38.61 15.24
CA SER A 348 -23.85 38.37 16.55
C SER A 348 -23.92 39.59 17.49
N PRO A 349 -23.90 39.41 18.83
CA PRO A 349 -24.07 40.47 19.83
C PRO A 349 -23.02 41.60 19.77
N ALA A 350 -21.94 41.41 19.00
CA ALA A 350 -20.92 42.41 18.70
C ALA A 350 -21.42 43.60 17.83
N SER A 351 -22.73 43.72 17.62
CA SER A 351 -23.38 44.85 16.96
C SER A 351 -24.17 45.75 17.93
N ASP A 352 -24.12 45.46 19.24
CA ASP A 352 -24.70 46.32 20.27
C ASP A 352 -23.71 47.45 20.65
N PRO A 353 -24.04 48.72 20.38
CA PRO A 353 -23.16 49.86 20.65
C PRO A 353 -23.01 50.21 22.14
N ASN A 354 -23.68 49.49 23.05
CA ASN A 354 -23.73 49.83 24.48
C ASN A 354 -22.97 48.85 25.41
N LEU A 355 -22.16 47.93 24.88
CA LEU A 355 -21.33 47.04 25.71
C LEU A 355 -20.05 47.75 26.20
N GLU A 356 -19.87 47.83 27.52
CA GLU A 356 -18.72 48.47 28.16
C GLU A 356 -17.38 47.77 27.81
N GLU A 357 -16.34 48.59 27.64
CA GLU A 357 -15.00 48.21 27.17
C GLU A 357 -14.29 47.16 28.03
N THR A 358 -14.73 46.99 29.28
CA THR A 358 -14.20 45.99 30.22
C THR A 358 -14.70 44.56 29.94
N ASP A 359 -15.88 44.40 29.33
CA ASP A 359 -16.39 43.08 28.91
C ASP A 359 -15.85 42.64 27.54
N LEU A 360 -15.35 43.60 26.74
CA LEU A 360 -14.61 43.34 25.50
C LEU A 360 -13.21 42.76 25.74
N VAL A 361 -12.65 42.89 26.94
CA VAL A 361 -11.36 42.29 27.32
C VAL A 361 -11.54 40.86 27.85
N SER A 362 -12.69 40.57 28.48
CA SER A 362 -13.12 39.24 28.91
C SER A 362 -13.44 38.31 27.72
N ALA A 363 -13.85 38.87 26.58
CA ALA A 363 -14.02 38.14 25.32
C ALA A 363 -12.71 38.04 24.50
N ARG A 364 -11.66 38.78 24.88
CA ARG A 364 -10.29 38.67 24.34
C ARG A 364 -9.41 37.68 25.12
N THR A 365 -9.96 37.07 26.17
CA THR A 365 -9.22 36.13 27.01
C THR A 365 -9.31 34.73 26.39
N THR A 366 -8.22 34.27 25.79
CA THR A 366 -7.90 32.84 25.59
C THR A 366 -9.10 31.96 25.23
N GLY A 367 -9.76 32.25 24.10
CA GLY A 367 -10.76 31.36 23.56
C GLY A 367 -10.06 30.16 22.92
N ASN A 368 -10.02 29.02 23.60
CA ASN A 368 -9.65 27.76 22.98
C ASN A 368 -10.50 27.58 21.71
N ILE A 369 -9.86 27.39 20.57
CA ILE A 369 -10.58 27.11 19.32
C ILE A 369 -11.04 25.67 19.41
N TYR A 370 -12.30 25.48 19.80
CA TYR A 370 -12.90 24.15 19.91
C TYR A 370 -13.21 23.53 18.53
N HIS A 371 -13.27 24.35 17.47
CA HIS A 371 -13.57 23.89 16.12
C HIS A 371 -12.94 24.82 15.08
N PHE A 372 -11.87 24.36 14.42
CA PHE A 372 -11.09 25.16 13.47
C PHE A 372 -11.66 25.18 12.04
N CYS A 373 -12.63 24.30 11.71
CA CYS A 373 -13.19 24.23 10.36
C CYS A 373 -14.00 25.47 9.94
N SER A 374 -14.33 26.37 10.88
CA SER A 374 -14.99 27.65 10.60
C SER A 374 -14.02 28.83 10.52
N GLU A 375 -12.72 28.59 10.69
CA GLU A 375 -11.71 29.63 10.79
C GLU A 375 -10.87 29.72 9.51
N GLY A 376 -10.53 30.95 9.11
CA GLY A 376 -9.68 31.24 7.95
C GLY A 376 -8.19 31.06 8.25
N LEU A 377 -7.75 29.81 8.36
CA LEU A 377 -6.39 29.43 8.72
C LEU A 377 -5.38 29.76 7.61
N LYS A 378 -5.37 29.00 6.51
CA LYS A 378 -4.36 29.08 5.43
C LYS A 378 -2.94 29.22 6.02
N ILE A 379 -2.52 28.20 6.76
CA ILE A 379 -1.26 28.19 7.54
C ILE A 379 -0.30 27.14 6.99
N SER A 380 0.96 27.51 6.77
CA SER A 380 2.07 26.58 6.66
C SER A 380 2.77 26.48 8.02
N ALA A 381 2.57 25.34 8.67
CA ALA A 381 3.10 25.05 10.00
C ALA A 381 4.62 25.16 10.06
N VAL A 382 5.11 25.66 11.19
CA VAL A 382 6.55 25.81 11.49
C VAL A 382 7.08 24.55 12.15
N HIS A 383 6.32 23.94 13.06
CA HIS A 383 6.73 22.70 13.70
C HIS A 383 6.42 21.52 12.78
N SER A 384 7.48 20.82 12.36
CA SER A 384 7.38 19.60 11.58
C SER A 384 7.01 18.39 12.44
N LEU A 385 6.47 17.37 11.79
CA LEU A 385 6.27 16.04 12.37
C LEU A 385 7.33 15.09 11.82
N THR A 386 8.19 14.60 12.69
CA THR A 386 9.27 13.66 12.35
C THR A 386 9.09 12.38 13.14
N ALA A 387 8.96 11.24 12.46
CA ALA A 387 8.98 9.93 13.10
C ALA A 387 10.36 9.27 12.97
N GLU A 388 10.65 8.38 13.91
CA GLU A 388 11.84 7.50 13.82
C GLU A 388 11.54 6.33 12.86
N PRO A 389 12.50 5.93 12.02
CA PRO A 389 12.31 4.83 11.10
C PRO A 389 12.14 3.51 11.86
N VAL A 390 11.09 2.76 11.54
CA VAL A 390 10.90 1.40 12.07
C VAL A 390 11.76 0.38 11.34
N LEU A 391 12.08 0.65 10.07
CA LEU A 391 12.97 -0.13 9.21
C LEU A 391 13.64 0.76 8.16
N SER A 392 14.83 0.32 7.74
CA SER A 392 15.66 0.97 6.72
C SER A 392 16.14 -0.09 5.72
N TRP A 393 16.19 0.26 4.43
CA TRP A 393 16.69 -0.60 3.37
C TRP A 393 17.57 0.16 2.39
N ASP A 394 18.53 -0.55 1.80
CA ASP A 394 19.35 -0.08 0.67
C ASP A 394 18.64 -0.28 -0.69
N GLN A 395 17.31 -0.18 -0.72
CA GLN A 395 16.47 -0.35 -1.91
C GLN A 395 15.28 0.60 -1.88
N ARG A 396 14.94 1.15 -3.05
CA ARG A 396 13.85 2.12 -3.17
C ARG A 396 12.49 1.45 -3.05
N VAL A 397 11.74 1.82 -2.02
CA VAL A 397 10.35 1.42 -1.82
C VAL A 397 9.46 2.35 -2.64
N THR A 398 8.58 1.76 -3.46
CA THR A 398 7.71 2.49 -4.41
C THR A 398 6.23 2.37 -4.09
N SER A 399 5.85 1.47 -3.18
CA SER A 399 4.45 1.23 -2.80
C SER A 399 4.35 0.69 -1.38
N VAL A 400 3.26 1.05 -0.71
CA VAL A 400 2.94 0.60 0.65
C VAL A 400 1.47 0.18 0.66
N ALA A 401 1.20 -1.04 1.11
CA ALA A 401 -0.12 -1.48 1.53
C ALA A 401 -0.04 -2.00 2.95
N VAL A 402 -1.14 -1.93 3.69
CA VAL A 402 -1.18 -2.33 5.10
C VAL A 402 -2.45 -3.14 5.34
N THR A 403 -2.33 -4.18 6.14
CA THR A 403 -3.39 -5.09 6.53
C THR A 403 -3.15 -5.59 7.96
N SER A 404 -4.15 -6.20 8.57
CA SER A 404 -4.10 -6.66 9.96
C SER A 404 -4.60 -8.10 10.06
N THR A 405 -3.98 -8.89 10.93
CA THR A 405 -4.47 -10.23 11.31
C THR A 405 -5.42 -10.19 12.50
N GLY A 406 -5.90 -8.99 12.86
CA GLY A 406 -6.59 -8.67 14.11
C GLY A 406 -5.58 -8.22 15.16
N ARG A 407 -4.66 -9.10 15.55
CA ARG A 407 -3.65 -8.78 16.56
C ARG A 407 -2.43 -8.04 16.00
N HIS A 408 -1.94 -8.47 14.84
CA HIS A 408 -0.67 -8.00 14.28
C HIS A 408 -0.90 -7.11 13.07
N THR A 409 -0.11 -6.04 12.94
CA THR A 409 -0.11 -5.16 11.77
C THR A 409 0.93 -5.63 10.76
N VAL A 410 0.53 -5.83 9.50
CA VAL A 410 1.41 -6.25 8.41
C VAL A 410 1.48 -5.17 7.34
N ALA A 411 2.69 -4.67 7.08
CA ALA A 411 2.98 -3.79 5.96
C ALA A 411 3.56 -4.60 4.79
N LEU A 412 3.06 -4.31 3.59
CA LEU A 412 3.49 -4.86 2.31
C LEU A 412 4.17 -3.75 1.53
N LEU A 413 5.44 -3.94 1.21
CA LEU A 413 6.27 -2.92 0.59
C LEU A 413 6.73 -3.42 -0.78
N GLY A 414 6.31 -2.74 -1.84
CA GLY A 414 6.81 -3.03 -3.19
C GLY A 414 8.03 -2.17 -3.50
N THR A 415 8.99 -2.75 -4.22
CA THR A 415 10.25 -2.09 -4.56
C THR A 415 10.32 -1.69 -6.03
N GLN A 416 11.28 -0.83 -6.35
CA GLN A 416 11.61 -0.48 -7.73
C GLN A 416 12.11 -1.68 -8.55
N GLN A 417 12.72 -2.68 -7.91
CA GLN A 417 13.25 -3.87 -8.58
C GLN A 417 12.17 -4.93 -8.85
N GLY A 418 10.92 -4.70 -8.42
CA GLY A 418 9.82 -5.64 -8.63
C GLY A 418 9.74 -6.74 -7.59
N THR A 419 10.25 -6.49 -6.38
CA THR A 419 10.10 -7.37 -5.23
C THR A 419 9.04 -6.84 -4.27
N LEU A 420 8.37 -7.76 -3.57
CA LEU A 420 7.43 -7.47 -2.51
C LEU A 420 8.03 -7.95 -1.18
N LYS A 421 8.20 -7.04 -0.22
CA LYS A 421 8.66 -7.34 1.13
C LYS A 421 7.45 -7.36 2.07
N LYS A 422 7.37 -8.39 2.91
CA LYS A 422 6.35 -8.49 3.97
C LYS A 422 6.98 -8.17 5.32
N VAL A 423 6.37 -7.23 6.02
CA VAL A 423 6.89 -6.64 7.25
C VAL A 423 5.85 -6.74 8.35
N LEU A 424 6.24 -7.28 9.50
CA LEU A 424 5.47 -7.23 10.73
C LEU A 424 5.82 -5.94 11.46
N VAL A 425 4.83 -5.07 11.69
CA VAL A 425 4.98 -3.83 12.46
C VAL A 425 4.50 -4.11 13.88
N SER A 426 5.45 -4.26 14.80
CA SER A 426 5.18 -4.66 16.18
C SER A 426 4.91 -3.46 17.09
N SER A 427 5.51 -2.30 16.80
CA SER A 427 5.33 -1.06 17.58
C SER A 427 5.58 0.16 16.69
N MET A 428 5.33 1.36 17.22
CA MET A 428 5.61 2.64 16.54
C MET A 428 7.10 2.83 16.22
N ARG A 429 7.99 2.00 16.80
CA ARG A 429 9.46 2.11 16.68
C ARG A 429 10.14 0.79 16.28
N SER A 430 9.39 -0.28 16.05
CA SER A 430 9.94 -1.60 15.77
C SER A 430 9.11 -2.34 14.73
N ALA A 431 9.79 -2.77 13.67
CA ALA A 431 9.24 -3.66 12.67
C ALA A 431 10.29 -4.68 12.22
N ARG A 432 9.83 -5.82 11.71
CA ARG A 432 10.67 -6.91 11.21
C ARG A 432 10.18 -7.37 9.85
N GLN A 433 11.07 -7.39 8.86
CA GLN A 433 10.83 -8.14 7.62
C GLN A 433 10.87 -9.64 7.92
N TYR A 434 9.83 -10.37 7.51
CA TYR A 434 9.77 -11.83 7.68
C TYR A 434 9.75 -12.59 6.35
N ALA A 435 9.38 -11.93 5.24
CA ALA A 435 9.41 -12.55 3.92
C ALA A 435 9.72 -11.54 2.80
N GLU A 436 10.24 -12.05 1.68
CA GLU A 436 10.47 -11.31 0.45
C GLU A 436 10.14 -12.21 -0.75
N LEU A 437 9.41 -11.67 -1.72
CA LEU A 437 8.93 -12.38 -2.89
C LEU A 437 9.26 -11.59 -4.17
N PRO A 438 9.96 -12.17 -5.16
CA PRO A 438 10.08 -11.56 -6.48
C PRO A 438 8.74 -11.63 -7.23
N VAL A 439 8.15 -10.49 -7.56
CA VAL A 439 6.86 -10.41 -8.27
C VAL A 439 7.06 -10.23 -9.78
N ASP A 440 7.90 -9.28 -10.16
CA ASP A 440 8.23 -9.01 -11.57
C ASP A 440 9.63 -8.40 -11.67
N PRO A 441 10.69 -9.23 -11.61
CA PRO A 441 12.06 -8.74 -11.53
C PRO A 441 12.43 -7.75 -12.64
N GLY A 442 12.87 -6.56 -12.25
CA GLY A 442 13.25 -5.48 -13.15
C GLY A 442 12.12 -4.51 -13.52
N SER A 443 10.88 -4.75 -13.07
CA SER A 443 9.77 -3.80 -13.20
C SER A 443 9.36 -3.27 -11.82
N PRO A 444 9.27 -1.94 -11.61
CA PRO A 444 8.84 -1.39 -10.34
C PRO A 444 7.39 -1.78 -10.01
N VAL A 445 7.15 -2.01 -8.72
CA VAL A 445 5.79 -2.16 -8.18
C VAL A 445 5.15 -0.79 -8.09
N LEU A 446 3.95 -0.62 -8.64
CA LEU A 446 3.24 0.66 -8.66
C LEU A 446 2.63 0.97 -7.29
N ALA A 447 2.50 2.27 -6.98
CA ALA A 447 1.98 2.77 -5.69
C ALA A 447 0.58 2.24 -5.33
N ASP A 448 -0.22 1.88 -6.34
CA ASP A 448 -1.63 1.51 -6.24
C ASP A 448 -1.88 0.05 -5.81
N MET A 449 -0.94 -0.58 -5.12
CA MET A 449 -1.14 -1.91 -4.52
C MET A 449 -2.39 -1.92 -3.62
N GLN A 450 -3.28 -2.91 -3.79
CA GLN A 450 -4.51 -3.03 -3.01
C GLN A 450 -4.59 -4.39 -2.34
N VAL A 451 -5.00 -4.40 -1.08
CA VAL A 451 -5.38 -5.60 -0.34
C VAL A 451 -6.89 -5.76 -0.45
N ASP A 452 -7.38 -6.98 -0.64
CA ASP A 452 -8.82 -7.25 -0.67
C ASP A 452 -9.45 -7.10 0.72
N LEU A 453 -10.78 -7.06 0.77
CA LEU A 453 -11.52 -7.30 2.01
C LEU A 453 -12.03 -8.74 1.88
N PRO A 454 -11.57 -9.69 2.73
CA PRO A 454 -11.18 -9.53 4.14
C PRO A 454 -9.68 -9.39 4.46
N GLY A 455 -8.78 -9.28 3.48
CA GLY A 455 -7.34 -9.18 3.72
C GLY A 455 -6.59 -10.49 3.55
N GLU A 456 -7.06 -11.32 2.62
CA GLU A 456 -6.48 -12.63 2.27
C GLU A 456 -5.57 -12.53 1.06
N HIS A 457 -5.84 -11.58 0.16
CA HIS A 457 -5.09 -11.41 -1.07
C HIS A 457 -4.61 -9.97 -1.26
N VAL A 458 -3.52 -9.84 -2.01
CA VAL A 458 -2.99 -8.55 -2.46
C VAL A 458 -2.84 -8.55 -3.98
N TYR A 459 -3.31 -7.47 -4.60
CA TYR A 459 -3.13 -7.17 -6.00
C TYR A 459 -1.90 -6.27 -6.15
N VAL A 460 -0.88 -6.81 -6.82
CA VAL A 460 0.41 -6.15 -7.01
C VAL A 460 0.54 -5.74 -8.48
N PRO A 461 0.22 -4.48 -8.82
CA PRO A 461 0.44 -3.97 -10.16
C PRO A 461 1.91 -3.59 -10.37
N THR A 462 2.46 -3.96 -11.53
CA THR A 462 3.75 -3.48 -12.03
C THR A 462 3.52 -2.68 -13.31
N THR A 463 4.57 -2.34 -14.05
CA THR A 463 4.44 -1.51 -15.26
C THR A 463 3.57 -2.16 -16.35
N GLN A 464 3.51 -3.48 -16.44
CA GLN A 464 2.78 -4.18 -17.51
C GLN A 464 1.99 -5.40 -17.03
N LYS A 465 2.09 -5.75 -15.74
CA LYS A 465 1.45 -6.94 -15.19
C LYS A 465 0.67 -6.61 -13.93
N VAL A 466 -0.31 -7.44 -13.63
CA VAL A 466 -0.99 -7.45 -12.33
C VAL A 466 -0.91 -8.86 -11.77
N THR A 467 -0.34 -8.99 -10.58
CA THR A 467 -0.17 -10.28 -9.90
C THR A 467 -1.09 -10.33 -8.68
N LEU A 468 -1.93 -11.35 -8.59
CA LEU A 468 -2.74 -11.67 -7.41
C LEU A 468 -1.98 -12.64 -6.53
N LEU A 469 -1.69 -12.23 -5.30
CA LEU A 469 -0.96 -13.03 -4.32
C LEU A 469 -1.84 -13.39 -3.13
N ARG A 470 -1.72 -14.62 -2.63
CA ARG A 470 -2.24 -15.02 -1.32
C ARG A 470 -1.29 -14.52 -0.23
N LEU A 471 -1.83 -13.87 0.79
CA LEU A 471 -1.01 -13.29 1.86
C LEU A 471 -0.44 -14.33 2.82
N GLN A 472 -1.10 -15.48 2.94
CA GLN A 472 -0.73 -16.59 3.81
C GLN A 472 -0.62 -17.89 3.01
N THR A 473 0.35 -18.73 3.39
CA THR A 473 0.51 -20.10 2.89
C THR A 473 0.84 -21.02 4.06
N CYS A 474 0.05 -20.95 5.13
CA CYS A 474 0.37 -21.64 6.40
C CYS A 474 0.32 -23.18 6.25
N GLU A 475 -0.50 -23.68 5.33
CA GLU A 475 -0.75 -25.11 5.12
C GLU A 475 0.50 -25.90 4.69
N GLN A 476 1.53 -25.20 4.19
CA GLN A 476 2.80 -25.83 3.82
C GLN A 476 3.59 -26.39 5.02
N TYR A 477 3.32 -25.90 6.23
CA TYR A 477 4.05 -26.29 7.44
C TYR A 477 3.33 -27.40 8.20
N THR A 478 4.01 -28.54 8.35
CA THR A 478 3.42 -29.76 8.90
C THR A 478 3.70 -29.99 10.39
N ASN A 479 4.61 -29.21 10.98
CA ASN A 479 5.00 -29.31 12.38
C ASN A 479 4.82 -27.96 13.09
N CYS A 480 4.46 -28.00 14.37
CA CYS A 480 4.30 -26.82 15.23
C CYS A 480 5.55 -25.96 15.26
N THR A 481 6.71 -26.58 15.49
CA THR A 481 7.99 -25.86 15.56
C THR A 481 8.29 -25.15 14.26
N GLU A 482 8.07 -25.82 13.12
CA GLU A 482 8.29 -25.25 11.80
C GLU A 482 7.33 -24.09 11.54
N CYS A 483 6.04 -24.27 11.82
CA CYS A 483 4.98 -23.27 11.67
C CYS A 483 5.30 -21.97 12.44
N LEU A 484 5.70 -22.08 13.72
CA LEU A 484 5.96 -20.92 14.57
C LEU A 484 7.32 -20.26 14.28
N GLN A 485 8.33 -21.03 13.85
CA GLN A 485 9.65 -20.49 13.51
C GLN A 485 9.68 -19.68 12.21
N THR A 486 8.65 -19.79 11.36
CA THR A 486 8.49 -18.90 10.20
C THR A 486 8.45 -17.44 10.59
N GLY A 487 7.88 -17.15 11.77
CA GLY A 487 7.59 -15.80 12.21
C GLY A 487 6.61 -15.07 11.29
N ASP A 488 5.78 -15.79 10.53
CA ASP A 488 4.69 -15.23 9.74
C ASP A 488 3.48 -14.94 10.66
N PRO A 489 3.05 -13.67 10.81
CA PRO A 489 1.98 -13.27 11.73
C PRO A 489 0.58 -13.77 11.32
N TYR A 490 0.41 -14.27 10.10
CA TYR A 490 -0.83 -14.95 9.69
C TYR A 490 -0.90 -16.38 10.21
N CYS A 491 0.24 -17.01 10.43
CA CYS A 491 0.32 -18.44 10.71
C CYS A 491 0.43 -18.73 12.20
N GLY A 492 -0.32 -19.74 12.63
CA GLY A 492 -0.24 -20.28 13.97
C GLY A 492 -0.65 -21.73 14.01
N TRP A 493 -0.30 -22.39 15.11
CA TRP A 493 -0.48 -23.83 15.24
C TRP A 493 -1.80 -24.16 15.91
N CYS A 494 -2.69 -24.87 15.21
CA CYS A 494 -3.94 -25.37 15.78
C CYS A 494 -3.69 -26.74 16.46
N SER A 495 -3.44 -26.74 17.76
CA SER A 495 -2.87 -27.87 18.50
C SER A 495 -3.66 -29.18 18.39
N LEU A 496 -5.00 -29.12 18.38
CA LEU A 496 -5.83 -30.32 18.30
C LEU A 496 -5.99 -30.87 16.87
N GLU A 497 -5.97 -29.98 15.88
CA GLU A 497 -6.08 -30.34 14.48
C GLU A 497 -4.72 -30.72 13.88
N LYS A 498 -3.62 -30.42 14.60
CA LYS A 498 -2.24 -30.70 14.22
C LYS A 498 -1.88 -30.10 12.85
N ARG A 499 -2.35 -28.89 12.59
CA ARG A 499 -2.11 -28.16 11.34
C ARG A 499 -1.74 -26.70 11.61
N CYS A 500 -0.88 -26.17 10.76
CA CYS A 500 -0.57 -24.74 10.71
C CYS A 500 -1.67 -24.04 9.90
N THR A 501 -2.29 -23.02 10.50
CA THR A 501 -3.50 -22.37 9.98
C THR A 501 -3.52 -20.90 10.33
N VAL A 502 -4.34 -20.14 9.61
CA VAL A 502 -4.80 -18.84 10.10
C VAL A 502 -5.74 -19.00 11.29
N ARG A 503 -5.84 -17.99 12.14
CA ARG A 503 -6.63 -18.04 13.38
C ARG A 503 -8.10 -18.40 13.14
N SER A 504 -8.72 -17.87 12.10
CA SER A 504 -10.13 -18.09 11.75
C SER A 504 -10.45 -19.53 11.32
N GLU A 505 -9.47 -20.29 10.84
CA GLU A 505 -9.65 -21.67 10.39
C GLU A 505 -9.56 -22.70 11.52
N CYS A 506 -9.04 -22.33 12.69
CA CYS A 506 -8.93 -23.23 13.85
C CYS A 506 -10.25 -23.22 14.63
N GLY A 507 -11.03 -24.30 14.55
CA GLY A 507 -12.47 -24.34 14.92
C GLY A 507 -12.83 -24.05 16.38
N LYS A 508 -11.87 -23.72 17.25
CA LYS A 508 -12.05 -23.32 18.66
C LYS A 508 -11.06 -22.24 19.13
N ALA A 509 -10.57 -21.39 18.22
CA ALA A 509 -9.57 -20.36 18.54
C ALA A 509 -10.02 -19.38 19.64
N ASP A 510 -11.32 -19.06 19.72
CA ASP A 510 -11.86 -18.06 20.66
C ASP A 510 -12.34 -18.63 22.01
N SER A 511 -12.04 -19.90 22.30
CA SER A 511 -12.36 -20.51 23.60
C SER A 511 -11.34 -20.14 24.70
N SER A 512 -11.76 -20.21 25.97
CA SER A 512 -10.99 -19.78 27.16
C SER A 512 -9.64 -20.48 27.39
N SER A 513 -9.28 -21.47 26.56
CA SER A 513 -7.90 -21.92 26.38
C SER A 513 -7.54 -21.76 24.91
N PRO A 514 -6.65 -20.82 24.54
CA PRO A 514 -6.29 -20.60 23.14
C PRO A 514 -5.61 -21.88 22.61
N ARG A 515 -6.32 -22.59 21.72
CA ARG A 515 -5.80 -23.79 21.03
C ARG A 515 -4.95 -23.44 19.81
N TRP A 516 -4.93 -22.16 19.46
CA TRP A 516 -4.18 -21.60 18.36
C TRP A 516 -2.97 -20.87 18.93
N LEU A 517 -1.79 -21.43 18.72
CA LEU A 517 -0.53 -20.85 19.19
C LEU A 517 -0.05 -19.81 18.17
N SER A 518 0.08 -18.56 18.61
CA SER A 518 0.68 -17.48 17.82
C SER A 518 2.21 -17.46 17.95
N ILE A 519 2.89 -16.78 17.03
CA ILE A 519 4.34 -16.59 17.00
C ILE A 519 4.92 -15.99 18.30
N ASP A 520 4.15 -15.15 19.01
CA ASP A 520 4.59 -14.43 20.22
C ASP A 520 3.91 -14.94 21.51
N ALA A 521 3.22 -16.07 21.47
CA ALA A 521 2.46 -16.56 22.62
C ALA A 521 3.35 -17.00 23.81
N GLY A 522 4.67 -17.15 23.62
CA GLY A 522 5.58 -17.70 24.63
C GLY A 522 5.26 -19.15 25.04
N GLN A 523 4.27 -19.77 24.39
CA GLN A 523 3.79 -21.11 24.64
C GLN A 523 4.61 -22.08 23.79
N GLN A 524 5.18 -23.09 24.44
CA GLN A 524 5.89 -24.16 23.76
C GLN A 524 4.88 -25.07 23.05
N CYS A 525 5.28 -25.56 21.88
CA CYS A 525 4.53 -26.60 21.18
C CYS A 525 4.25 -27.76 22.13
N ILE A 526 2.98 -28.17 22.21
CA ILE A 526 2.58 -29.30 23.04
C ILE A 526 3.29 -30.55 22.50
N ASP A 527 4.18 -31.12 23.30
CA ASP A 527 4.85 -32.38 23.04
C ASP A 527 4.58 -33.36 24.19
N MET A 528 4.64 -34.66 23.90
CA MET A 528 4.50 -35.68 24.95
C MET A 528 5.77 -35.72 25.80
N GLU A 529 5.70 -35.16 27.00
CA GLU A 529 6.86 -35.05 27.89
C GLU A 529 7.34 -36.43 28.37
N ARG A 530 6.41 -37.33 28.68
CA ARG A 530 6.72 -38.68 29.13
C ARG A 530 5.60 -39.67 28.83
N ILE A 531 6.00 -40.87 28.37
CA ILE A 531 5.14 -42.04 28.22
C ILE A 531 5.72 -43.15 29.09
N GLU A 532 4.93 -43.70 30.02
CA GLU A 532 5.32 -44.81 30.88
C GLU A 532 4.39 -46.01 30.74
N PRO A 533 4.92 -47.23 30.51
CA PRO A 533 6.32 -47.55 30.21
C PRO A 533 6.70 -47.19 28.75
N GLN A 534 7.96 -46.79 28.52
CA GLN A 534 8.46 -46.44 27.17
C GLN A 534 8.59 -47.65 26.23
N HIS A 535 8.69 -48.85 26.80
CA HIS A 535 8.84 -50.10 26.07
C HIS A 535 7.95 -51.17 26.69
N ILE A 536 7.33 -51.99 25.84
CA ILE A 536 6.46 -53.09 26.24
C ILE A 536 6.89 -54.31 25.43
N ALA A 537 6.97 -55.49 26.05
CA ALA A 537 7.22 -56.73 25.34
C ALA A 537 6.04 -57.06 24.41
N ILE A 538 6.31 -57.69 23.26
CA ILE A 538 5.33 -57.96 22.19
C ILE A 538 4.13 -58.78 22.70
N ASP A 539 4.33 -59.60 23.72
CA ASP A 539 3.35 -60.53 24.30
C ASP A 539 2.69 -60.00 25.59
N GLN A 540 2.96 -58.77 26.00
CA GLN A 540 2.44 -58.20 27.25
C GLN A 540 1.46 -57.04 27.02
N GLN A 541 0.41 -57.01 27.84
CA GLN A 541 -0.45 -55.83 28.00
C GLN A 541 0.03 -55.02 29.20
N ALA A 542 0.20 -53.71 29.00
CA ALA A 542 0.51 -52.76 30.06
C ALA A 542 -0.40 -51.54 29.97
N GLN A 543 -0.76 -50.99 31.12
CA GLN A 543 -1.45 -49.70 31.18
C GLN A 543 -0.42 -48.60 30.93
N VAL A 544 -0.66 -47.81 29.88
CA VAL A 544 0.24 -46.71 29.49
C VAL A 544 -0.30 -45.40 30.06
N SER A 545 0.54 -44.69 30.81
CA SER A 545 0.27 -43.32 31.26
C SER A 545 1.11 -42.35 30.44
N SER A 546 0.47 -41.29 29.92
CA SER A 546 1.15 -40.20 29.21
C SER A 546 0.97 -38.89 29.97
N VAL A 547 2.05 -38.11 30.08
CA VAL A 547 2.03 -36.75 30.63
C VAL A 547 2.14 -35.76 29.48
N VAL A 548 1.22 -34.79 29.46
CA VAL A 548 1.22 -33.64 28.54
C VAL A 548 1.29 -32.40 29.43
N PRO A 549 2.19 -31.45 29.14
CA PRO A 549 2.38 -30.24 29.97
C PRO A 549 1.17 -29.30 30.00
#